data_AF-A0A2J0LAG8-F1
#
_entry.id   AF-A0A2J0LAG8-F1
#
_cell.length_a   1.000
_cell.length_b   1.000
_cell.length_c   1.000
_cell.angle_alpha   90.00
_cell.angle_beta   90.00
_cell.angle_gamma   90.00
#
_symmetry.space_group_name_H-M   'P 1'
#
loop_
_entity.id
_entity.type
_entity.pdbx_description
1 polymer ?
#
loop_
_entity_poly.entity_id
_entity_poly.type
_entity_poly.pdbx_seq_one_letter_code
_entity_poly.pdbx_strand_id
1 'polypeptide(L)'
;MLNLKNKKGFILVTAYMVVAVLVILATSFSARTIGEKRAADKERDGVQALWLAEAGVDRAIVELPNTLPLSGTLGIGAYSTQTTALTSTKYLINSTGGVPGTNESDPNNAIRKVSAIVERPLNPASSGDITSAITASGDVEVKGSAQVNGTIDEENGVFNFEDVFGISKEAMRNGATHLYSDPANNITPVDHVTWVDINSLAEMKITASGWSGSGILVVNGDLNITGGHFSGIIWVIGTLKVSGNPVIDGAIFVESGAEFDTTITGSPTISFDSNAVSSVFGFIPSAPYITSWEED
;
A
#
# COMPACT_ATOMS: atom_id res chain seq x y z
N MET A 1 92.03 42.32 -5.18
CA MET A 1 91.24 42.85 -6.32
C MET A 1 89.99 41.96 -6.44
N LEU A 2 88.87 42.35 -5.80
CA LEU A 2 87.65 41.55 -5.81
C LEU A 2 86.92 41.77 -7.14
N ASN A 3 86.89 40.72 -7.96
CA ASN A 3 86.21 40.71 -9.24
C ASN A 3 84.69 40.68 -8.99
N LEU A 4 84.03 41.83 -9.10
CA LEU A 4 82.56 41.95 -9.01
C LEU A 4 81.94 41.24 -10.22
N LYS A 5 81.77 39.92 -10.10
CA LYS A 5 81.05 39.08 -11.06
C LYS A 5 79.66 39.66 -11.31
N ASN A 6 79.32 39.81 -12.58
CA ASN A 6 78.09 40.42 -13.08
C ASN A 6 76.84 39.63 -12.63
N LYS A 7 76.29 39.94 -11.45
CA LYS A 7 75.13 39.24 -10.84
C LYS A 7 73.80 39.47 -11.56
N LYS A 8 73.74 40.36 -12.56
CA LYS A 8 72.50 40.72 -13.26
C LYS A 8 71.91 39.57 -14.07
N GLY A 9 72.74 38.68 -14.64
CA GLY A 9 72.27 37.51 -15.40
C GLY A 9 71.60 36.45 -14.51
N PHE A 10 72.08 36.28 -13.28
CA PHE A 10 71.53 35.30 -12.35
C PHE A 10 70.11 35.67 -11.90
N ILE A 11 69.86 36.96 -11.62
CA ILE A 11 68.54 37.44 -11.18
C ILE A 11 67.47 37.16 -12.26
N LEU A 12 67.80 37.39 -13.53
CA LEU A 12 66.87 37.14 -14.64
C LEU A 12 66.49 35.66 -14.74
N VAL A 13 67.47 34.75 -14.65
CA VAL A 13 67.23 33.30 -14.70
C VAL A 13 66.36 32.85 -13.52
N THR A 14 66.64 33.31 -12.30
CA THR A 14 65.82 32.99 -11.12
C THR A 14 64.39 33.52 -11.28
N ALA A 15 64.21 34.73 -11.80
CA ALA A 15 62.89 35.29 -12.05
C ALA A 15 62.09 34.46 -13.07
N TYR A 16 62.71 34.05 -14.19
CA TYR A 16 62.06 33.16 -15.16
C TYR A 16 61.71 31.80 -14.57
N MET A 17 62.58 31.23 -13.73
CA MET A 17 62.30 29.96 -13.06
C MET A 17 61.11 30.07 -12.11
N VAL A 18 61.03 31.14 -11.32
CA VAL A 18 59.89 31.40 -10.43
C VAL A 18 58.60 31.58 -11.24
N VAL A 19 58.64 32.37 -12.31
CA VAL A 19 57.47 32.57 -13.19
C VAL A 19 57.03 31.24 -13.82
N ALA A 20 57.97 30.41 -14.30
CA ALA A 20 57.65 29.11 -14.88
C ALA A 20 56.95 28.18 -13.87
N VAL A 21 57.45 28.13 -12.63
CA VAL A 21 56.82 27.34 -11.55
C VAL A 21 55.42 27.86 -11.24
N LEU A 22 55.24 29.18 -11.14
CA LEU A 22 53.93 29.78 -10.88
C LEU A 22 52.93 29.49 -12.00
N VAL A 23 53.36 29.52 -13.27
CA VAL A 23 52.51 29.16 -14.42
C VAL A 23 52.08 27.70 -14.33
N ILE A 24 53.00 26.77 -14.04
CA ILE A 24 52.67 25.35 -13.90
C ILE A 24 51.65 25.12 -12.77
N LEU A 25 51.84 25.78 -11.62
CA LEU A 25 50.91 25.69 -10.49
C LEU A 25 49.54 26.27 -10.83
N ALA A 26 49.49 27.43 -11.50
CA ALA A 26 48.25 28.06 -11.93
C ALA A 26 47.48 27.18 -12.93
N THR A 27 48.17 26.56 -13.89
CA THR A 27 47.57 25.63 -14.85
C THR A 27 47.04 24.37 -14.15
N SER A 28 47.79 23.81 -13.20
CA SER A 28 47.36 22.63 -12.43
C SER A 28 46.12 22.90 -11.59
N PHE A 29 46.09 24.04 -10.87
CA PHE A 29 44.93 24.44 -10.06
C PHE A 29 43.70 24.70 -10.94
N SER A 30 43.89 25.34 -12.10
CA SER A 30 42.80 25.61 -13.04
C SER A 30 42.21 24.31 -13.61
N ALA A 31 43.05 23.35 -14.01
CA ALA A 31 42.60 22.06 -14.51
C ALA A 31 41.81 21.28 -13.44
N ARG A 32 42.30 21.26 -12.19
CA ARG A 32 41.60 20.63 -11.07
C ARG A 32 40.25 21.28 -10.78
N THR A 33 40.20 22.61 -10.75
CA THR A 33 38.95 23.37 -10.53
C THR A 33 37.90 23.06 -11.59
N ILE A 34 38.30 22.97 -12.86
CA ILE A 34 37.38 22.60 -13.95
C ILE A 34 36.88 21.16 -13.79
N GLY A 35 37.75 20.23 -13.36
CA GLY A 35 37.38 18.84 -13.08
C GLY A 35 36.36 18.73 -11.94
N GLU A 36 36.63 19.39 -10.82
CA GLU A 36 35.74 19.41 -9.65
C GLU A 36 34.39 20.04 -10.00
N LYS A 37 34.38 21.14 -10.77
CA LYS A 37 33.12 21.75 -11.23
C LYS A 37 32.30 20.79 -12.09
N ARG A 38 32.91 20.11 -13.05
CA ARG A 38 32.20 19.14 -13.91
C ARG A 38 31.67 17.94 -13.13
N ALA A 39 32.44 17.47 -12.14
CA ALA A 39 31.99 16.40 -11.26
C ALA A 39 30.77 16.85 -10.43
N ALA A 40 30.83 18.05 -9.84
CA ALA A 40 29.73 18.63 -9.07
C ALA A 40 28.48 18.90 -9.93
N ASP A 41 28.63 19.41 -11.15
CA ASP A 41 27.52 19.60 -12.08
C ASP A 41 26.88 18.25 -12.43
N LYS A 42 27.68 17.21 -12.72
CA LYS A 42 27.16 15.85 -13.01
C LYS A 42 26.45 15.22 -11.82
N GLU A 43 26.96 15.42 -10.60
CA GLU A 43 26.32 14.94 -9.38
C GLU A 43 24.99 15.64 -9.15
N ARG A 44 24.96 16.98 -9.27
CA ARG A 44 23.74 17.77 -9.18
C ARG A 44 22.68 17.30 -10.18
N ASP A 45 23.07 17.17 -11.44
CA ASP A 45 22.14 16.78 -12.50
C ASP A 45 21.67 15.33 -12.31
N GLY A 46 22.51 14.45 -11.76
CA GLY A 46 22.16 13.08 -11.37
C GLY A 46 21.13 13.01 -10.24
N VAL A 47 21.30 13.80 -9.19
CA VAL A 47 20.32 13.89 -8.08
C VAL A 47 19.00 14.47 -8.58
N GLN A 48 19.04 15.48 -9.44
CA GLN A 48 17.83 16.04 -10.05
C GLN A 48 17.10 15.01 -10.93
N ALA A 49 17.84 14.23 -11.72
CA ALA A 49 17.26 13.15 -12.52
C ALA A 49 16.59 12.08 -11.63
N LEU A 50 17.16 11.76 -10.46
CA LEU A 50 16.56 10.84 -9.50
C LEU A 50 15.23 11.38 -8.97
N TRP A 51 15.19 12.63 -8.50
CA TRP A 51 13.95 13.25 -8.01
C TRP A 51 12.86 13.34 -9.08
N LEU A 52 13.24 13.52 -10.34
CA LEU A 52 12.31 13.47 -11.47
C LEU A 52 11.75 12.06 -11.67
N ALA A 53 12.60 11.02 -11.55
CA ALA A 53 12.15 9.64 -11.61
C ALA A 53 11.16 9.34 -10.47
N GLU A 54 11.46 9.75 -9.24
CA GLU A 54 10.57 9.59 -8.07
C GLU A 54 9.24 10.34 -8.27
N ALA A 55 9.27 11.57 -8.75
CA ALA A 55 8.05 12.33 -9.07
C ALA A 55 7.19 11.64 -10.14
N GLY A 56 7.82 10.95 -11.09
CA GLY A 56 7.14 10.10 -12.06
C GLY A 56 6.43 8.92 -11.40
N VAL A 57 7.08 8.24 -10.43
CA VAL A 57 6.47 7.17 -9.65
C VAL A 57 5.25 7.68 -8.89
N ASP A 58 5.39 8.80 -8.16
CA ASP A 58 4.30 9.41 -7.41
C ASP A 58 3.10 9.75 -8.32
N ARG A 59 3.38 10.32 -9.50
CA ARG A 59 2.32 10.62 -10.46
C ARG A 59 1.65 9.35 -10.97
N ALA A 60 2.41 8.30 -11.26
CA ALA A 60 1.87 7.04 -11.73
C ALA A 60 1.01 6.36 -10.67
N ILE A 61 1.37 6.45 -9.38
CA ILE A 61 0.57 5.95 -8.25
C ILE A 61 -0.81 6.60 -8.22
N VAL A 62 -0.88 7.92 -8.40
CA VAL A 62 -2.15 8.67 -8.42
C VAL A 62 -3.04 8.29 -9.60
N GLU A 63 -2.43 7.96 -10.75
CA GLU A 63 -3.13 7.64 -11.99
C GLU A 63 -3.51 6.15 -12.10
N LEU A 64 -3.11 5.29 -11.16
CA LEU A 64 -3.58 3.91 -11.15
C LEU A 64 -5.12 3.85 -11.24
N PRO A 65 -5.71 2.81 -11.85
CA PRO A 65 -5.08 1.65 -12.47
C PRO A 65 -4.64 1.91 -13.92
N ASN A 66 -4.51 3.16 -14.35
CA ASN A 66 -4.11 3.49 -15.71
C ASN A 66 -2.70 2.95 -16.01
N THR A 67 -2.59 2.05 -16.97
CA THR A 67 -1.32 1.46 -17.41
C THR A 67 -0.72 2.18 -18.61
N LEU A 68 -1.35 3.25 -19.11
CA LEU A 68 -0.81 4.03 -20.21
C LEU A 68 0.48 4.74 -19.78
N PRO A 69 1.49 4.82 -20.67
CA PRO A 69 2.70 5.58 -20.36
C PRO A 69 2.38 7.03 -20.02
N LEU A 70 2.96 7.54 -18.94
CA LEU A 70 2.84 8.95 -18.55
C LEU A 70 4.17 9.63 -18.79
N SER A 71 4.12 10.92 -19.11
CA SER A 71 5.31 11.76 -19.17
C SER A 71 4.99 13.16 -18.69
N GLY A 72 6.01 13.83 -18.18
CA GLY A 72 5.87 15.18 -17.67
C GLY A 72 7.19 15.91 -17.65
N THR A 73 7.12 17.22 -17.42
CA THR A 73 8.28 18.09 -17.28
C THR A 73 8.19 18.83 -15.96
N LEU A 74 9.31 18.99 -15.27
CA LEU A 74 9.41 19.78 -14.04
C LEU A 74 10.72 20.57 -14.12
N GLY A 75 10.59 21.89 -14.24
CA GLY A 75 11.75 22.78 -14.42
C GLY A 75 12.49 22.49 -15.72
N ILE A 76 13.78 22.20 -15.62
CA ILE A 76 14.65 21.91 -16.77
C ILE A 76 14.68 20.43 -17.17
N GLY A 77 13.99 19.55 -16.45
CA GLY A 77 14.03 18.11 -16.68
C GLY A 77 12.66 17.52 -16.99
N ALA A 78 12.67 16.22 -17.30
CA ALA A 78 11.50 15.45 -17.66
C ALA A 78 11.49 14.10 -16.94
N TYR A 79 10.31 13.51 -16.83
CA TYR A 79 10.14 12.12 -16.44
C TYR A 79 9.24 11.39 -17.45
N SER A 80 9.42 10.08 -17.55
CA SER A 80 8.58 9.18 -18.31
C SER A 80 8.36 7.92 -17.49
N THR A 81 7.12 7.45 -17.39
CA THR A 81 6.80 6.23 -16.67
C THR A 81 6.11 5.20 -17.55
N GLN A 82 6.30 3.94 -17.17
CA GLN A 82 5.59 2.80 -17.72
C GLN A 82 5.07 1.95 -16.56
N THR A 83 3.76 1.75 -16.54
CA THR A 83 3.09 0.94 -15.51
C THR A 83 2.66 -0.38 -16.12
N THR A 84 3.05 -1.49 -15.48
CA THR A 84 2.69 -2.86 -15.89
C THR A 84 1.92 -3.54 -14.77
N ALA A 85 0.72 -4.05 -15.06
CA ALA A 85 -0.01 -4.85 -14.09
C ALA A 85 0.68 -6.21 -13.91
N LEU A 86 1.04 -6.57 -12.67
CA LEU A 86 1.58 -7.88 -12.29
C LEU A 86 0.44 -8.82 -11.88
N THR A 87 -0.52 -8.30 -11.12
CA THR A 87 -1.77 -8.97 -10.73
C THR A 87 -2.92 -7.97 -10.82
N SER A 88 -4.12 -8.34 -10.34
CA SER A 88 -5.27 -7.42 -10.23
C SER A 88 -5.00 -6.25 -9.27
N THR A 89 -4.18 -6.46 -8.24
CA THR A 89 -3.85 -5.47 -7.20
C THR A 89 -2.41 -4.96 -7.26
N LYS A 90 -1.48 -5.65 -7.94
CA LYS A 90 -0.06 -5.27 -7.98
C LYS A 90 0.36 -4.71 -9.32
N TYR A 91 1.10 -3.60 -9.29
CA TYR A 91 1.60 -2.88 -10.44
C TYR A 91 3.10 -2.66 -10.30
N LEU A 92 3.86 -2.94 -11.37
CA LEU A 92 5.24 -2.51 -11.51
C LEU A 92 5.28 -1.16 -12.22
N ILE A 93 5.85 -0.15 -11.57
CA ILE A 93 6.03 1.19 -12.13
C ILE A 93 7.53 1.37 -12.39
N ASN A 94 7.89 1.51 -13.66
CA ASN A 94 9.23 1.91 -14.07
C ASN A 94 9.20 3.39 -14.45
N SER A 95 10.04 4.20 -13.83
CA SER A 95 10.12 5.64 -14.06
C SER A 95 11.53 6.04 -14.44
N THR A 96 11.66 6.75 -15.57
CA THR A 96 12.91 7.33 -16.04
C THR A 96 12.85 8.84 -15.86
N GLY A 97 13.72 9.38 -15.02
CA GLY A 97 13.93 10.82 -14.87
C GLY A 97 15.19 11.26 -15.60
N GLY A 98 15.17 12.47 -16.18
CA GLY A 98 16.34 12.98 -16.86
C GLY A 98 16.42 14.50 -16.97
N VAL A 99 17.66 15.00 -16.99
CA VAL A 99 18.01 16.43 -17.08
C VAL A 99 19.00 16.63 -18.22
N PRO A 100 18.73 17.50 -19.23
CA PRO A 100 17.50 18.27 -19.41
C PRO A 100 16.28 17.47 -19.95
N GLY A 101 16.46 16.19 -20.27
CA GLY A 101 15.36 15.36 -20.77
C GLY A 101 15.62 13.87 -20.56
N THR A 102 14.67 13.03 -20.99
CA THR A 102 14.68 11.58 -20.77
C THR A 102 15.28 10.77 -21.92
N ASN A 103 15.85 11.42 -22.94
CA ASN A 103 16.43 10.72 -24.08
C ASN A 103 17.77 10.08 -23.70
N GLU A 104 17.79 8.75 -23.54
CA GLU A 104 18.98 7.95 -23.20
C GLU A 104 20.10 8.02 -24.24
N SER A 105 19.79 8.45 -25.47
CA SER A 105 20.79 8.55 -26.53
C SER A 105 21.59 9.86 -26.47
N ASP A 106 21.18 10.85 -25.68
CA ASP A 106 21.92 12.11 -25.54
C ASP A 106 22.96 12.00 -24.41
N PRO A 107 24.26 12.04 -24.72
CA PRO A 107 25.32 11.92 -23.71
C PRO A 107 25.37 13.12 -22.75
N ASN A 108 24.65 14.21 -23.05
CA ASN A 108 24.53 15.37 -22.16
C ASN A 108 23.42 15.21 -21.13
N ASN A 109 22.56 14.19 -21.26
CA ASN A 109 21.50 13.95 -20.30
C ASN A 109 22.03 13.17 -19.09
N ALA A 110 21.82 13.72 -17.90
CA ALA A 110 21.87 12.92 -16.68
C ALA A 110 20.55 12.14 -16.57
N ILE A 111 20.62 10.82 -16.51
CA ILE A 111 19.44 9.94 -16.46
C ILE A 111 19.53 9.04 -15.24
N ARG A 112 18.36 8.81 -14.61
CA ARG A 112 18.15 7.87 -13.52
C ARG A 112 16.87 7.11 -13.74
N LYS A 113 16.86 5.87 -13.27
CA LYS A 113 15.73 4.95 -13.41
C LYS A 113 15.38 4.42 -12.04
N VAL A 114 14.08 4.35 -11.78
CA VAL A 114 13.51 3.85 -10.53
C VAL A 114 12.42 2.85 -10.89
N SER A 115 12.43 1.72 -10.20
CA SER A 115 11.39 0.70 -10.28
C SER A 115 10.71 0.56 -8.92
N ALA A 116 9.38 0.62 -8.92
CA ALA A 116 8.57 0.45 -7.72
C ALA A 116 7.45 -0.57 -7.95
N ILE A 117 7.26 -1.48 -6.99
CA ILE A 117 6.08 -2.36 -6.96
C ILE A 117 5.05 -1.71 -6.04
N VAL A 118 3.91 -1.36 -6.60
CA VAL A 118 2.81 -0.70 -5.90
C VAL A 118 1.64 -1.66 -5.80
N GLU A 119 1.13 -1.84 -4.60
CA GLU A 119 -0.11 -2.56 -4.37
C GLU A 119 -1.24 -1.54 -4.26
N ARG A 120 -2.19 -1.63 -5.19
CA ARG A 120 -3.42 -0.89 -5.16
C ARG A 120 -4.55 -1.85 -4.77
N PRO A 121 -5.28 -1.55 -3.70
CA PRO A 121 -6.55 -2.22 -3.42
C PRO A 121 -7.53 -2.01 -4.60
N LEU A 122 -8.08 -3.09 -5.16
CA LEU A 122 -9.17 -3.01 -6.15
C LEU A 122 -10.33 -2.22 -5.57
N ASN A 123 -11.14 -1.63 -6.44
CA ASN A 123 -12.42 -1.12 -6.01
C ASN A 123 -13.21 -2.32 -5.45
N PRO A 124 -13.70 -2.24 -4.20
CA PRO A 124 -14.57 -3.29 -3.67
C PRO A 124 -15.74 -3.55 -4.61
N ALA A 125 -16.31 -4.75 -4.53
CA ALA A 125 -17.62 -5.00 -5.10
C ALA A 125 -18.55 -3.85 -4.70
N SER A 126 -19.34 -3.37 -5.65
CA SER A 126 -20.30 -2.33 -5.30
C SER A 126 -21.27 -2.91 -4.27
N SER A 127 -21.79 -2.10 -3.35
CA SER A 127 -22.77 -2.59 -2.36
C SER A 127 -24.03 -3.20 -3.01
N GLY A 128 -24.22 -3.03 -4.31
CA GLY A 128 -25.28 -3.68 -5.09
C GLY A 128 -24.99 -5.15 -5.45
N ASP A 129 -23.75 -5.60 -5.31
CA ASP A 129 -23.33 -6.98 -5.58
C ASP A 129 -23.55 -7.88 -4.34
N ILE A 130 -23.47 -7.30 -3.13
CA ILE A 130 -23.87 -8.00 -1.90
C ILE A 130 -25.40 -7.89 -1.77
N THR A 131 -26.10 -9.00 -1.91
CA THR A 131 -27.57 -9.05 -1.82
C THR A 131 -28.10 -9.99 -0.74
N SER A 132 -27.20 -10.72 -0.07
CA SER A 132 -27.52 -11.74 0.91
C SER A 132 -27.24 -11.26 2.33
N ALA A 133 -28.09 -11.67 3.27
CA ALA A 133 -27.86 -11.45 4.69
C ALA A 133 -26.72 -12.33 5.20
N ILE A 134 -26.63 -13.56 4.68
CA ILE A 134 -25.62 -14.55 5.04
C ILE A 134 -25.14 -15.20 3.75
N THR A 135 -23.82 -15.19 3.55
CA THR A 135 -23.13 -15.94 2.50
C THR A 135 -22.14 -16.87 3.17
N ALA A 136 -22.29 -18.17 2.96
CA ALA A 136 -21.43 -19.18 3.57
C ALA A 136 -20.93 -20.18 2.53
N SER A 137 -19.68 -20.65 2.72
CA SER A 137 -19.07 -21.63 1.80
C SER A 137 -19.54 -23.06 2.05
N GLY A 138 -20.25 -23.29 3.16
CA GLY A 138 -20.84 -24.56 3.55
C GLY A 138 -22.29 -24.36 4.01
N ASP A 139 -22.89 -25.45 4.51
CA ASP A 139 -24.30 -25.46 4.91
C ASP A 139 -24.58 -24.52 6.10
N VAL A 140 -25.72 -23.83 6.05
CA VAL A 140 -26.21 -22.94 7.11
C VAL A 140 -27.39 -23.61 7.83
N GLU A 141 -27.16 -24.04 9.07
CA GLU A 141 -28.22 -24.65 9.87
C GLU A 141 -28.96 -23.59 10.71
N VAL A 142 -30.22 -23.34 10.36
CA VAL A 142 -31.11 -22.43 11.11
C VAL A 142 -32.10 -23.23 11.98
N LYS A 143 -32.04 -23.02 13.29
CA LYS A 143 -32.85 -23.69 14.31
C LYS A 143 -33.53 -22.68 15.25
N GLY A 144 -34.62 -23.11 15.87
CA GLY A 144 -35.33 -22.32 16.88
C GLY A 144 -36.24 -21.25 16.28
N SER A 145 -36.21 -20.05 16.86
CA SER A 145 -37.03 -18.89 16.46
C SER A 145 -36.18 -17.77 15.87
N ALA A 146 -35.05 -18.12 15.25
CA ALA A 146 -34.20 -17.18 14.52
C ALA A 146 -34.98 -16.50 13.40
N GLN A 147 -34.75 -15.20 13.20
CA GLN A 147 -35.30 -14.41 12.11
C GLN A 147 -34.17 -13.97 11.20
N VAL A 148 -34.22 -14.40 9.93
CA VAL A 148 -33.30 -13.96 8.89
C VAL A 148 -34.11 -13.19 7.85
N ASN A 149 -33.97 -11.86 7.85
CA ASN A 149 -34.63 -10.95 6.92
C ASN A 149 -33.67 -10.63 5.77
N GLY A 150 -33.57 -11.56 4.82
CA GLY A 150 -32.73 -11.46 3.63
C GLY A 150 -32.49 -12.83 3.02
N THR A 151 -31.68 -12.90 1.97
CA THR A 151 -31.30 -14.18 1.35
C THR A 151 -30.19 -14.85 2.17
N ILE A 152 -30.28 -16.17 2.35
CA ILE A 152 -29.16 -17.01 2.77
C ILE A 152 -28.62 -17.64 1.49
N ASP A 153 -27.35 -17.39 1.20
CA ASP A 153 -26.66 -17.92 0.04
C ASP A 153 -25.62 -18.95 0.50
N GLU A 154 -25.96 -20.21 0.34
CA GLU A 154 -25.08 -21.35 0.55
C GLU A 154 -24.35 -21.59 -0.78
N GLU A 155 -23.33 -20.76 -1.03
CA GLU A 155 -22.57 -20.87 -2.25
C GLU A 155 -21.71 -22.12 -2.16
N ASN A 156 -22.04 -23.15 -2.94
CA ASN A 156 -21.19 -24.34 -3.13
C ASN A 156 -19.85 -24.00 -3.86
N GLY A 157 -19.54 -22.71 -4.01
CA GLY A 157 -18.33 -22.16 -4.61
C GLY A 157 -17.56 -21.31 -3.59
N VAL A 158 -16.27 -21.16 -3.83
CA VAL A 158 -15.41 -20.30 -3.01
C VAL A 158 -15.69 -18.84 -3.37
N PHE A 159 -16.42 -18.11 -2.54
CA PHE A 159 -16.44 -16.66 -2.61
C PHE A 159 -15.11 -16.11 -2.06
N ASN A 160 -14.48 -15.20 -2.78
CA ASN A 160 -13.16 -14.68 -2.40
C ASN A 160 -13.29 -13.35 -1.66
N PHE A 161 -12.51 -13.19 -0.59
CA PHE A 161 -12.39 -11.94 0.18
C PHE A 161 -12.00 -10.77 -0.73
N GLU A 162 -11.07 -11.01 -1.64
CA GLU A 162 -10.55 -10.04 -2.60
C GLU A 162 -11.62 -9.59 -3.59
N ASP A 163 -12.58 -10.45 -3.94
CA ASP A 163 -13.66 -10.09 -4.88
C ASP A 163 -14.67 -9.17 -4.19
N VAL A 164 -14.97 -9.42 -2.91
CA VAL A 164 -15.92 -8.63 -2.12
C VAL A 164 -15.32 -7.27 -1.73
N PHE A 165 -14.15 -7.26 -1.11
CA PHE A 165 -13.55 -6.04 -0.57
C PHE A 165 -12.61 -5.33 -1.53
N GLY A 166 -12.23 -5.98 -2.63
CA GLY A 166 -11.24 -5.47 -3.57
C GLY A 166 -9.79 -5.54 -3.05
N ILE A 167 -9.57 -5.95 -1.80
CA ILE A 167 -8.24 -5.88 -1.18
C ILE A 167 -7.86 -7.24 -0.63
N SER A 168 -6.55 -7.53 -0.57
CA SER A 168 -6.09 -8.77 0.06
C SER A 168 -6.41 -8.77 1.56
N LYS A 169 -6.62 -9.96 2.12
CA LYS A 169 -6.76 -10.15 3.57
C LYS A 169 -5.61 -9.50 4.35
N GLU A 170 -4.38 -9.67 3.87
CA GLU A 170 -3.18 -9.06 4.46
C GLU A 170 -3.22 -7.53 4.41
N ALA A 171 -3.66 -6.93 3.29
CA ALA A 171 -3.82 -5.48 3.19
C ALA A 171 -4.92 -4.95 4.13
N MET A 172 -6.05 -5.66 4.24
CA MET A 172 -7.13 -5.29 5.18
C MET A 172 -6.61 -5.33 6.62
N ARG A 173 -5.89 -6.39 6.98
CA ARG A 173 -5.28 -6.55 8.30
C ARG A 173 -4.28 -5.43 8.61
N ASN A 174 -3.39 -5.11 7.68
CA ASN A 174 -2.36 -4.08 7.87
C ASN A 174 -2.96 -2.67 7.93
N GLY A 175 -4.08 -2.43 7.25
CA GLY A 175 -4.81 -1.16 7.29
C GLY A 175 -5.97 -1.12 8.28
N ALA A 176 -6.16 -2.15 9.11
CA ALA A 176 -7.24 -2.20 10.08
C ALA A 176 -7.10 -1.07 11.12
N THR A 177 -8.24 -0.47 11.48
CA THR A 177 -8.30 0.54 12.55
C THR A 177 -8.00 -0.08 13.91
N HIS A 178 -8.51 -1.31 14.13
CA HIS A 178 -8.27 -2.08 15.35
C HIS A 178 -7.75 -3.46 14.98
N LEU A 179 -6.63 -3.87 15.59
CA LEU A 179 -6.05 -5.20 15.44
C LEU A 179 -5.96 -5.88 16.81
N TYR A 180 -6.61 -7.03 16.95
CA TYR A 180 -6.62 -7.82 18.17
C TYR A 180 -6.03 -9.22 17.93
N SER A 181 -5.31 -9.74 18.93
CA SER A 181 -4.82 -11.12 18.94
C SER A 181 -5.33 -11.82 20.19
N ASP A 182 -6.05 -12.93 20.00
CA ASP A 182 -6.67 -13.73 21.06
C ASP A 182 -7.37 -12.89 22.15
N PRO A 183 -8.27 -11.97 21.79
CA PRO A 183 -8.82 -11.03 22.75
C PRO A 183 -9.81 -11.70 23.71
N ALA A 184 -10.08 -11.02 24.84
CA ALA A 184 -11.14 -11.42 25.76
C ALA A 184 -12.54 -11.25 25.13
N ASN A 185 -13.56 -11.85 25.76
CA ASN A 185 -14.95 -11.73 25.32
C ASN A 185 -15.40 -10.26 25.26
N ASN A 186 -16.29 -9.94 24.31
CA ASN A 186 -16.92 -8.63 24.15
C ASN A 186 -15.92 -7.50 23.89
N ILE A 187 -15.03 -7.70 22.91
CA ILE A 187 -14.04 -6.70 22.53
C ILE A 187 -14.69 -5.35 22.23
N THR A 188 -14.09 -4.26 22.69
CA THR A 188 -14.48 -2.90 22.35
C THR A 188 -13.22 -2.04 22.27
N PRO A 189 -13.15 -1.07 21.35
CA PRO A 189 -14.14 -0.75 20.32
C PRO A 189 -14.16 -1.77 19.16
N VAL A 190 -15.32 -1.86 18.49
CA VAL A 190 -15.50 -2.49 17.17
C VAL A 190 -16.21 -1.46 16.29
N ASP A 191 -15.40 -0.73 15.53
CA ASP A 191 -15.81 0.25 14.54
C ASP A 191 -14.83 0.25 13.34
N HIS A 192 -15.18 0.94 12.26
CA HIS A 192 -14.41 1.05 11.01
C HIS A 192 -13.99 -0.31 10.44
N VAL A 193 -12.69 -0.64 10.45
CA VAL A 193 -12.17 -1.97 10.12
C VAL A 193 -11.54 -2.54 11.38
N THR A 194 -12.10 -3.63 11.90
CA THR A 194 -11.59 -4.37 13.04
C THR A 194 -11.16 -5.76 12.59
N TRP A 195 -9.88 -6.08 12.78
CA TRP A 195 -9.32 -7.40 12.48
C TRP A 195 -8.99 -8.14 13.78
N VAL A 196 -9.39 -9.41 13.87
CA VAL A 196 -9.15 -10.26 15.03
C VAL A 196 -8.45 -11.54 14.57
N ASP A 197 -7.24 -11.78 15.06
CA ASP A 197 -6.53 -13.05 14.89
C ASP A 197 -6.75 -13.95 16.12
N ILE A 198 -7.23 -15.17 15.90
CA ILE A 198 -7.37 -16.19 16.95
C ILE A 198 -6.32 -17.28 16.69
N ASN A 199 -5.23 -17.28 17.47
CA ASN A 199 -4.12 -18.22 17.29
C ASN A 199 -4.22 -19.43 18.23
N SER A 200 -5.04 -19.33 19.27
CA SER A 200 -5.34 -20.43 20.20
C SER A 200 -6.50 -21.29 19.68
N LEU A 201 -6.68 -22.50 20.24
CA LEU A 201 -7.90 -23.31 20.02
C LEU A 201 -9.16 -22.70 20.66
N ALA A 202 -9.17 -21.39 20.92
CA ALA A 202 -10.29 -20.67 21.48
C ALA A 202 -11.19 -20.12 20.36
N GLU A 203 -12.36 -19.63 20.74
CA GLU A 203 -13.28 -18.91 19.85
C GLU A 203 -13.46 -17.48 20.39
N MET A 204 -13.60 -16.50 19.50
CA MET A 204 -13.99 -15.15 19.88
C MET A 204 -15.45 -15.16 20.35
N LYS A 205 -15.78 -14.44 21.43
CA LYS A 205 -17.13 -14.42 22.01
C LYS A 205 -17.70 -13.02 22.15
N ILE A 206 -18.92 -12.82 21.65
CA ILE A 206 -19.74 -11.63 21.90
C ILE A 206 -21.00 -12.11 22.63
N THR A 207 -21.06 -11.91 23.95
CA THR A 207 -22.10 -12.46 24.82
C THR A 207 -22.93 -11.42 25.55
N ALA A 208 -22.45 -10.18 25.65
CA ALA A 208 -23.11 -9.13 26.41
C ALA A 208 -24.26 -8.51 25.59
N SER A 209 -25.47 -8.47 26.14
CA SER A 209 -26.65 -7.91 25.46
C SER A 209 -26.54 -6.40 25.20
N GLY A 210 -25.73 -5.68 25.99
CA GLY A 210 -25.45 -4.26 25.81
C GLY A 210 -24.23 -3.97 24.92
N TRP A 211 -23.61 -4.99 24.33
CA TRP A 211 -22.51 -4.80 23.40
C TRP A 211 -23.02 -4.20 22.09
N SER A 212 -22.28 -3.26 21.53
CA SER A 212 -22.58 -2.64 20.24
C SER A 212 -21.30 -2.50 19.41
N GLY A 213 -21.37 -2.84 18.13
CA GLY A 213 -20.29 -2.61 17.18
C GLY A 213 -20.82 -2.17 15.81
N SER A 214 -19.95 -1.59 15.00
CA SER A 214 -20.25 -1.27 13.62
C SER A 214 -19.03 -1.44 12.71
N GLY A 215 -19.20 -1.29 11.40
CA GLY A 215 -18.08 -1.35 10.46
C GLY A 215 -17.88 -2.73 9.83
N ILE A 216 -16.63 -3.06 9.52
CA ILE A 216 -16.17 -4.34 9.00
C ILE A 216 -15.47 -5.06 10.15
N LEU A 217 -16.02 -6.19 10.59
CA LEU A 217 -15.40 -7.07 11.57
C LEU A 217 -14.88 -8.32 10.84
N VAL A 218 -13.56 -8.47 10.76
CA VAL A 218 -12.92 -9.68 10.23
C VAL A 218 -12.37 -10.52 11.37
N VAL A 219 -12.82 -11.76 11.48
CA VAL A 219 -12.34 -12.73 12.48
C VAL A 219 -11.62 -13.86 11.75
N ASN A 220 -10.31 -13.90 11.91
CA ASN A 220 -9.46 -14.98 11.46
C ASN A 220 -9.44 -16.09 12.53
N GLY A 221 -10.46 -16.94 12.50
CA GLY A 221 -10.75 -17.99 13.48
C GLY A 221 -12.26 -18.12 13.76
N ASP A 222 -12.60 -18.86 14.82
CA ASP A 222 -14.00 -19.13 15.17
C ASP A 222 -14.68 -17.97 15.91
N LEU A 223 -15.94 -17.72 15.59
CA LEU A 223 -16.76 -16.65 16.19
C LEU A 223 -18.06 -17.19 16.80
N ASN A 224 -18.34 -16.83 18.05
CA ASN A 224 -19.55 -17.16 18.76
C ASN A 224 -20.26 -15.90 19.28
N ILE A 225 -21.44 -15.60 18.73
CA ILE A 225 -22.27 -14.44 19.07
C ILE A 225 -23.52 -14.93 19.79
N THR A 226 -23.71 -14.52 21.06
CA THR A 226 -24.90 -14.86 21.85
C THR A 226 -25.75 -13.63 22.22
N GLY A 227 -25.25 -12.41 22.00
CA GLY A 227 -25.93 -11.16 22.30
C GLY A 227 -25.24 -9.95 21.67
N GLY A 228 -25.83 -8.77 21.89
CA GLY A 228 -25.32 -7.50 21.38
C GLY A 228 -25.96 -7.07 20.05
N HIS A 229 -25.53 -5.92 19.55
CA HIS A 229 -25.96 -5.33 18.30
C HIS A 229 -24.77 -5.06 17.38
N PHE A 230 -24.83 -5.46 16.13
CA PHE A 230 -23.81 -5.14 15.13
C PHE A 230 -24.44 -4.54 13.87
N SER A 231 -23.83 -3.47 13.35
CA SER A 231 -24.26 -2.86 12.09
C SER A 231 -23.10 -2.76 11.09
N GLY A 232 -23.16 -3.52 9.99
CA GLY A 232 -22.11 -3.53 8.96
C GLY A 232 -21.83 -4.92 8.39
N ILE A 233 -20.57 -5.24 8.13
CA ILE A 233 -20.16 -6.53 7.57
C ILE A 233 -19.37 -7.34 8.60
N ILE A 234 -19.77 -8.60 8.81
CA ILE A 234 -19.00 -9.57 9.58
C ILE A 234 -18.40 -10.58 8.60
N TRP A 235 -17.09 -10.78 8.65
CA TRP A 235 -16.38 -11.81 7.89
C TRP A 235 -15.69 -12.77 8.84
N VAL A 236 -16.01 -14.06 8.77
CA VAL A 236 -15.45 -15.10 9.61
C VAL A 236 -14.66 -16.08 8.76
N ILE A 237 -13.39 -16.28 9.08
CA ILE A 237 -12.49 -17.27 8.46
C ILE A 237 -12.38 -18.43 9.45
N GLY A 238 -13.38 -19.31 9.48
CA GLY A 238 -13.57 -20.32 10.49
C GLY A 238 -15.04 -20.73 10.62
N THR A 239 -15.45 -21.13 11.82
CA THR A 239 -16.85 -21.50 12.12
C THR A 239 -17.59 -20.34 12.79
N LEU A 240 -18.83 -20.09 12.36
CA LEU A 240 -19.73 -19.10 12.96
C LEU A 240 -20.85 -19.78 13.76
N LYS A 241 -21.00 -19.37 15.02
CA LYS A 241 -22.15 -19.73 15.87
C LYS A 241 -22.89 -18.48 16.30
N VAL A 242 -24.17 -18.39 15.93
CA VAL A 242 -25.07 -17.36 16.40
C VAL A 242 -26.15 -18.01 17.26
N SER A 243 -26.24 -17.60 18.52
CA SER A 243 -27.24 -18.10 19.46
C SER A 243 -27.83 -16.97 20.30
N GLY A 244 -28.77 -17.26 21.22
CA GLY A 244 -29.33 -16.23 22.10
C GLY A 244 -30.20 -15.21 21.37
N ASN A 245 -29.99 -13.91 21.61
CA ASN A 245 -30.78 -12.81 21.03
C ASN A 245 -29.93 -11.61 20.54
N PRO A 246 -28.90 -11.83 19.70
CA PRO A 246 -28.19 -10.75 19.04
C PRO A 246 -29.03 -10.15 17.91
N VAL A 247 -28.72 -8.90 17.58
CA VAL A 247 -29.27 -8.20 16.40
C VAL A 247 -28.11 -7.86 15.48
N ILE A 248 -28.20 -8.28 14.21
CA ILE A 248 -27.18 -8.02 13.20
C ILE A 248 -27.87 -7.35 12.01
N ASP A 249 -27.50 -6.11 11.73
CA ASP A 249 -28.00 -5.32 10.59
C ASP A 249 -26.88 -5.15 9.55
N GLY A 250 -26.94 -5.90 8.46
CA GLY A 250 -25.93 -5.86 7.40
C GLY A 250 -25.70 -7.23 6.77
N ALA A 251 -24.45 -7.61 6.53
CA ALA A 251 -24.11 -8.86 5.85
C ALA A 251 -23.09 -9.69 6.63
N ILE A 252 -23.25 -11.02 6.58
CA ILE A 252 -22.35 -11.99 7.21
C ILE A 252 -21.75 -12.86 6.12
N PHE A 253 -20.43 -13.00 6.14
CA PHE A 253 -19.67 -13.89 5.28
C PHE A 253 -18.95 -14.92 6.16
N VAL A 254 -19.08 -16.19 5.81
CA VAL A 254 -18.46 -17.30 6.55
C VAL A 254 -17.67 -18.18 5.59
N GLU A 255 -16.35 -18.05 5.66
CA GLU A 255 -15.38 -18.82 4.88
C GLU A 255 -14.83 -19.95 5.75
N SER A 256 -15.06 -21.18 5.33
CA SER A 256 -14.74 -22.35 6.13
C SER A 256 -14.24 -23.51 5.30
N GLY A 257 -13.54 -24.43 5.95
CA GLY A 257 -13.04 -25.66 5.34
C GLY A 257 -13.73 -26.95 5.79
N ALA A 258 -14.86 -26.91 6.51
CA ALA A 258 -15.56 -28.10 7.01
C ALA A 258 -16.94 -28.30 6.33
N GLU A 259 -17.68 -29.35 6.71
CA GLU A 259 -18.99 -29.69 6.11
C GLU A 259 -20.17 -28.94 6.76
N PHE A 260 -20.02 -28.42 7.99
CA PHE A 260 -21.07 -27.69 8.72
C PHE A 260 -20.48 -26.49 9.46
N ASP A 261 -20.73 -25.29 8.97
CA ASP A 261 -19.88 -24.16 9.32
C ASP A 261 -20.60 -22.97 9.93
N THR A 262 -21.92 -22.89 9.76
CA THR A 262 -22.73 -21.83 10.35
C THR A 262 -23.93 -22.42 11.08
N THR A 263 -24.00 -22.22 12.39
CA THR A 263 -25.16 -22.63 13.20
C THR A 263 -25.85 -21.41 13.79
N ILE A 264 -27.14 -21.26 13.48
CA ILE A 264 -28.00 -20.19 13.97
C ILE A 264 -29.08 -20.81 14.84
N THR A 265 -29.09 -20.50 16.13
CA THR A 265 -30.01 -21.11 17.12
C THR A 265 -30.61 -20.04 18.04
N GLY A 266 -31.67 -20.35 18.80
CA GLY A 266 -32.28 -19.40 19.73
C GLY A 266 -33.23 -18.43 19.05
N SER A 267 -33.06 -17.12 19.26
CA SER A 267 -33.90 -16.05 18.70
C SER A 267 -33.09 -14.85 18.16
N PRO A 268 -32.01 -15.04 17.39
CA PRO A 268 -31.29 -13.93 16.76
C PRO A 268 -32.14 -13.25 15.69
N THR A 269 -31.88 -11.97 15.46
CA THR A 269 -32.41 -11.22 14.31
C THR A 269 -31.26 -10.81 13.41
N ILE A 270 -31.24 -11.32 12.19
CA ILE A 270 -30.26 -10.97 11.16
C ILE A 270 -31.02 -10.33 10.02
N SER A 271 -30.79 -9.05 9.76
CA SER A 271 -31.47 -8.31 8.70
C SER A 271 -30.45 -7.75 7.73
N PHE A 272 -30.62 -8.05 6.44
CA PHE A 272 -29.80 -7.42 5.42
C PHE A 272 -30.11 -5.93 5.33
N ASP A 273 -29.10 -5.09 5.55
CA ASP A 273 -29.20 -3.63 5.41
C ASP A 273 -28.15 -3.13 4.41
N SER A 274 -28.62 -2.77 3.21
CA SER A 274 -27.76 -2.25 2.14
C SER A 274 -27.13 -0.90 2.46
N ASN A 275 -27.73 -0.08 3.33
CA ASN A 275 -27.15 1.18 3.78
C ASN A 275 -26.00 0.91 4.75
N ALA A 276 -26.18 -0.02 5.69
CA ALA A 276 -25.12 -0.45 6.59
C ALA A 276 -23.94 -1.00 5.78
N VAL A 277 -24.19 -1.94 4.86
CA VAL A 277 -23.17 -2.54 3.98
C VAL A 277 -22.48 -1.49 3.09
N SER A 278 -23.22 -0.60 2.44
CA SER A 278 -22.61 0.44 1.59
C SER A 278 -21.77 1.45 2.35
N SER A 279 -22.17 1.80 3.57
CA SER A 279 -21.45 2.78 4.39
C SER A 279 -20.07 2.30 4.84
N VAL A 280 -19.88 0.99 5.03
CA VAL A 280 -18.63 0.44 5.57
C VAL A 280 -17.52 0.30 4.52
N PHE A 281 -17.85 0.29 3.23
CA PHE A 281 -16.85 0.28 2.16
C PHE A 281 -15.98 1.54 2.16
N GLY A 282 -16.47 2.66 2.73
CA GLY A 282 -15.67 3.86 2.94
C GLY A 282 -14.53 3.70 3.96
N PHE A 283 -14.55 2.63 4.77
CA PHE A 283 -13.52 2.35 5.77
C PHE A 283 -12.37 1.49 5.22
N ILE A 284 -12.55 0.91 4.03
CA ILE A 284 -11.52 0.06 3.42
C ILE A 284 -10.29 0.91 3.08
N PRO A 285 -9.08 0.49 3.48
CA PRO A 285 -7.84 1.13 3.08
C PRO A 285 -7.79 1.22 1.55
N SER A 286 -7.88 2.43 1.00
CA SER A 286 -7.99 2.68 -0.44
C SER A 286 -6.75 3.32 -1.06
N ALA A 287 -5.76 3.67 -0.23
CA ALA A 287 -4.53 4.29 -0.70
C ALA A 287 -3.58 3.21 -1.26
N PRO A 288 -3.12 3.33 -2.52
CA PRO A 288 -2.02 2.50 -3.01
C PRO A 288 -0.77 2.73 -2.18
N TYR A 289 0.01 1.68 -1.95
CA TYR A 289 1.26 1.76 -1.18
C TYR A 289 2.40 1.03 -1.89
N ILE A 290 3.63 1.50 -1.67
CA ILE A 290 4.84 0.94 -2.26
C ILE A 290 5.27 -0.26 -1.42
N THR A 291 5.39 -1.42 -2.06
CA THR A 291 5.87 -2.68 -1.44
C THR A 291 7.36 -2.92 -1.68
N SER A 292 7.89 -2.42 -2.80
CA SER A 292 9.30 -2.52 -3.17
C SER A 292 9.72 -1.29 -3.95
N TRP A 293 10.97 -0.85 -3.77
CA TRP A 293 11.57 0.29 -4.45
C TRP A 293 13.04 -0.04 -4.75
N GLU A 294 13.48 0.20 -5.98
CA GLU A 294 14.85 -0.03 -6.44
C GLU A 294 15.28 1.09 -7.42
N GLU A 295 16.55 1.52 -7.31
CA GLU A 295 17.21 2.41 -8.27
C GLU A 295 18.12 1.56 -9.17
N ASP A 296 17.95 1.69 -10.49
CA ASP A 296 18.72 0.98 -11.52
C ASP A 296 20.01 1.73 -11.94
#